data_AF-A0AA46A765-F1
#
_entry.id   AF-A0AA46A765-F1
#
_cell.length_a   1.000
_cell.length_b   1.000
_cell.length_c   1.000
_cell.angle_alpha   90.00
_cell.angle_beta   90.00
_cell.angle_gamma   90.00
#
_symmetry.space_group_name_H-M   'P 1'
#
loop_
_entity.id
_entity.type
_entity.pdbx_description
1 polymer ?
#
loop_
_entity_poly.entity_id
_entity_poly.type
_entity_poly.pdbx_seq_one_letter_code
_entity_poly.pdbx_strand_id
1 'polypeptide(L)'
;MPYYWPMPPVSPVIYDGGFYDQIFDSEFHGQLAELMELDLSLSNMTVLRDGHFNAFDEFMSGHYEQLNYQPEKAENARLERVSIDADRLMASITVLYGFGQTQRKLANQIKSNPSKYVSSTGLELASLLDDRRHQPFFTLLKFLSDLQISAERAINRKPRYIDFNDAYIDGKLDLDKLEKLVMSRDVDLSGDPEIDNRRWKDRSRAHKLPKDYPLQCFLRAFRETWLQLSDHPFTEGHYYGRKAQHVSRAVDAVKLSFDQHAPHITRQNIVTAIRKVNAPEPR
;
A
#
# COMPACT_ATOMS: atom_id res chain seq x y z
N MET A 1 -14.20 40.23 19.56
CA MET A 1 -13.06 40.23 20.51
C MET A 1 -11.81 39.93 19.71
N PRO A 2 -10.68 40.62 19.94
CA PRO A 2 -9.44 40.30 19.26
C PRO A 2 -8.92 38.94 19.75
N TYR A 3 -8.64 38.07 18.79
CA TYR A 3 -8.10 36.72 18.97
C TYR A 3 -6.66 36.79 19.50
N TYR A 4 -6.31 35.97 20.50
CA TYR A 4 -4.98 35.96 21.12
C TYR A 4 -4.22 34.70 20.69
N TRP A 5 -3.22 34.90 19.82
CA TRP A 5 -2.14 33.97 19.53
C TRP A 5 -1.01 34.26 20.55
N PRO A 6 -0.30 33.25 21.11
CA PRO A 6 -0.02 31.97 20.49
C PRO A 6 -0.77 30.77 21.09
N MET A 7 -1.34 29.94 20.22
CA MET A 7 -1.74 28.58 20.56
C MET A 7 -0.49 27.71 20.79
N PRO A 8 -0.55 26.68 21.65
CA PRO A 8 0.61 25.80 21.91
C PRO A 8 1.08 25.10 20.63
N PRO A 9 2.40 24.85 20.45
CA PRO A 9 2.93 24.19 19.25
C PRO A 9 2.37 22.77 19.10
N VAL A 10 1.97 22.35 17.88
CA VAL A 10 1.22 21.09 17.71
C VAL A 10 2.11 19.88 17.42
N SER A 11 3.15 19.92 16.57
CA SER A 11 4.00 18.73 16.32
C SER A 11 5.09 18.88 15.25
N PRO A 12 6.00 17.88 15.11
CA PRO A 12 7.24 17.95 14.32
C PRO A 12 7.03 17.56 12.85
N VAL A 13 5.85 17.81 12.26
CA VAL A 13 5.64 17.57 10.82
C VAL A 13 6.54 18.53 10.06
N ILE A 14 7.56 17.98 9.39
CA ILE A 14 8.52 18.73 8.59
C ILE A 14 8.15 18.59 7.12
N TYR A 15 7.89 19.72 6.47
CA TYR A 15 7.76 19.81 5.02
C TYR A 15 8.73 20.86 4.51
N ASP A 16 9.51 20.50 3.49
CA ASP A 16 10.53 21.37 2.89
C ASP A 16 11.48 22.04 3.90
N GLY A 17 11.78 21.33 5.01
CA GLY A 17 12.68 21.81 6.06
C GLY A 17 12.06 22.71 7.13
N GLY A 18 10.76 23.04 7.05
CA GLY A 18 10.02 23.81 8.06
C GLY A 18 9.04 22.97 8.88
N PHE A 19 8.79 23.35 10.13
CA PHE A 19 7.72 22.75 10.96
C PHE A 19 6.35 23.31 10.56
N TYR A 20 5.26 22.57 10.83
CA TYR A 20 3.89 23.01 10.54
C TYR A 20 3.60 24.47 10.96
N ASP A 21 3.97 24.85 12.18
CA ASP A 21 3.75 26.22 12.71
C ASP A 21 4.67 27.29 12.07
N GLN A 22 5.66 26.88 11.28
CA GLN A 22 6.49 27.77 10.44
C GLN A 22 5.96 27.84 9.00
N ILE A 23 5.29 26.78 8.54
CA ILE A 23 4.68 26.66 7.21
C ILE A 23 3.37 27.46 7.16
N PHE A 24 2.56 27.37 8.21
CA PHE A 24 1.28 28.04 8.33
C PHE A 24 1.31 29.04 9.48
N ASP A 25 1.33 30.33 9.15
CA ASP A 25 1.29 31.39 10.15
C ASP A 25 -0.11 31.55 10.77
N SER A 26 -0.22 32.44 11.76
CA SER A 26 -1.50 32.71 12.43
C SER A 26 -2.53 33.38 11.50
N GLU A 27 -2.09 34.10 10.46
CA GLU A 27 -3.02 34.75 9.51
C GLU A 27 -3.69 33.72 8.62
N PHE A 28 -2.97 32.65 8.25
CA PHE A 28 -3.50 31.53 7.48
C PHE A 28 -4.77 30.94 8.10
N HIS A 29 -4.76 30.58 9.39
CA HIS A 29 -5.94 30.00 10.04
C HIS A 29 -7.10 31.00 10.13
N GLY A 30 -6.81 32.30 10.25
CA GLY A 30 -7.83 33.35 10.19
C GLY A 30 -8.49 33.44 8.81
N GLN A 31 -7.70 33.39 7.74
CA GLN A 31 -8.20 33.36 6.35
C GLN A 31 -8.98 32.07 6.07
N LEU A 32 -8.51 30.93 6.57
CA LEU A 32 -9.19 29.65 6.45
C LEU A 32 -10.54 29.67 7.17
N ALA A 33 -10.60 30.24 8.37
CA ALA A 33 -11.84 30.44 9.11
C ALA A 33 -12.83 31.35 8.36
N GLU A 34 -12.36 32.42 7.72
CA GLU A 34 -13.20 33.31 6.89
C GLU A 34 -13.80 32.56 5.68
N LEU A 35 -13.00 31.73 5.00
CA LEU A 35 -13.48 30.89 3.90
C LEU A 35 -14.53 29.88 4.36
N MET A 36 -14.41 29.37 5.58
CA MET A 36 -15.35 28.46 6.21
C MET A 36 -16.56 29.14 6.89
N GLU A 37 -16.58 30.48 6.95
CA GLU A 37 -17.56 31.31 7.69
C GLU A 37 -17.63 30.99 9.19
N LEU A 38 -16.49 30.72 9.83
CA LEU A 38 -16.41 30.40 11.24
C LEU A 38 -16.28 31.65 12.11
N ASP A 39 -16.91 31.64 13.28
CA ASP A 39 -16.56 32.60 14.33
C ASP A 39 -15.17 32.28 14.89
N LEU A 40 -14.39 33.34 15.15
CA LEU A 40 -13.02 33.24 15.66
C LEU A 40 -12.96 32.93 17.17
N SER A 41 -13.87 32.07 17.67
CA SER A 41 -13.80 31.59 19.05
C SER A 41 -12.63 30.63 19.24
N LEU A 42 -12.08 30.60 20.45
CA LEU A 42 -10.94 29.75 20.78
C LEU A 42 -11.22 28.26 20.51
N SER A 43 -12.45 27.81 20.77
CA SER A 43 -12.86 26.43 20.51
C SER A 43 -12.79 26.09 19.03
N ASN A 44 -13.39 26.92 18.17
CA ASN A 44 -13.45 26.66 16.74
C ASN A 44 -12.07 26.78 16.08
N MET A 45 -11.27 27.75 16.50
CA MET A 45 -9.91 27.91 16.01
C MET A 45 -8.98 26.76 16.41
N THR A 46 -9.15 26.21 17.63
CA THR A 46 -8.41 25.00 18.06
C THR A 46 -8.77 23.80 17.18
N VAL A 47 -10.06 23.51 17.01
CA VAL A 47 -10.53 22.38 16.18
C VAL A 47 -10.09 22.56 14.72
N LEU A 48 -10.17 23.78 14.19
CA LEU A 48 -9.73 24.08 12.82
C LEU A 48 -8.23 23.81 12.64
N ARG A 49 -7.39 24.27 13.58
CA ARG A 49 -5.94 24.10 13.50
C ARG A 49 -5.55 22.63 13.62
N ASP A 50 -6.13 21.91 14.58
CA ASP A 50 -5.85 20.48 14.79
C ASP A 50 -6.32 19.65 13.61
N GLY A 51 -7.51 19.94 13.08
CA GLY A 51 -8.05 19.30 11.89
C GLY A 51 -7.23 19.55 10.63
N HIS A 52 -6.79 20.80 10.42
CA HIS A 52 -5.89 21.12 9.31
C HIS A 52 -4.51 20.48 9.48
N PHE A 53 -3.98 20.45 10.71
CA PHE A 53 -2.72 19.76 11.02
C PHE A 53 -2.80 18.29 10.66
N ASN A 54 -3.85 17.60 11.12
CA ASN A 54 -4.08 16.18 10.81
C ASN A 54 -4.21 15.96 9.29
N ALA A 55 -4.96 16.82 8.60
CA ALA A 55 -5.08 16.73 7.15
C ALA A 55 -3.75 16.91 6.42
N PHE A 56 -2.90 17.82 6.89
CA PHE A 56 -1.58 18.05 6.33
C PHE A 56 -0.60 16.90 6.64
N ASP A 57 -0.69 16.29 7.82
CA ASP A 57 0.09 15.08 8.14
C ASP A 57 -0.30 13.89 7.25
N GLU A 58 -1.61 13.72 6.99
CA GLU A 58 -2.13 12.72 6.04
C GLU A 58 -1.70 12.99 4.59
N PHE A 59 -1.62 14.26 4.19
CA PHE A 59 -1.03 14.65 2.90
C PHE A 59 0.42 14.18 2.80
N MET A 60 1.22 14.43 3.84
CA MET A 60 2.62 14.03 3.90
C MET A 60 2.79 12.51 3.87
N SER A 61 2.00 11.80 4.67
CA SER A 61 1.95 10.34 4.68
C SER A 61 1.62 9.80 3.29
N GLY A 62 0.60 10.35 2.62
CA GLY A 62 0.26 9.98 1.24
C GLY A 62 1.39 10.26 0.24
N HIS A 63 2.18 11.31 0.45
CA HIS A 63 3.37 11.58 -0.37
C HIS A 63 4.47 10.54 -0.16
N TYR A 64 4.74 10.17 1.11
CA TYR A 64 5.70 9.11 1.43
C TYR A 64 5.26 7.75 0.85
N GLU A 65 3.98 7.42 0.94
CA GLU A 65 3.45 6.20 0.33
C GLU A 65 3.62 6.22 -1.19
N GLN A 66 3.32 7.34 -1.85
CA GLN A 66 3.50 7.48 -3.29
C GLN A 66 4.97 7.35 -3.72
N LEU A 67 5.92 7.89 -2.94
CA LEU A 67 7.36 7.76 -3.20
C LEU A 67 7.87 6.32 -3.02
N ASN A 68 7.35 5.62 -2.02
CA ASN A 68 7.73 4.24 -1.73
C ASN A 68 6.93 3.20 -2.54
N TYR A 69 5.89 3.64 -3.24
CA TYR A 69 5.01 2.80 -4.03
C TYR A 69 5.79 1.97 -5.04
N GLN A 70 5.57 0.67 -5.01
CA GLN A 70 6.11 -0.26 -5.99
C GLN A 70 5.04 -0.57 -7.02
N PRO A 71 5.30 -0.45 -8.33
CA PRO A 71 4.36 -0.88 -9.35
C PRO A 71 3.99 -2.36 -9.21
N GLU A 72 2.75 -2.72 -9.54
CA GLU A 72 2.23 -4.11 -9.50
C GLU A 72 3.20 -5.10 -10.16
N LYS A 73 3.78 -4.72 -11.30
CA LYS A 73 4.77 -5.53 -12.02
C LYS A 73 6.03 -5.81 -11.19
N ALA A 74 6.52 -4.82 -10.45
CA ALA A 74 7.71 -4.96 -9.62
C ALA A 74 7.42 -5.82 -8.38
N GLU A 75 6.25 -5.66 -7.77
CA GLU A 75 5.80 -6.49 -6.66
C GLU A 75 5.61 -7.95 -7.08
N ASN A 76 4.88 -8.19 -8.18
CA ASN A 76 4.71 -9.52 -8.76
C ASN A 76 6.06 -10.20 -9.08
N ALA A 77 7.03 -9.46 -9.61
CA ALA A 77 8.37 -9.99 -9.88
C ALA A 77 9.13 -10.36 -8.59
N ARG A 78 8.93 -9.61 -7.49
CA ARG A 78 9.52 -9.95 -6.19
C ARG A 78 8.86 -11.20 -5.60
N LEU A 79 7.54 -11.30 -5.64
CA LEU A 79 6.79 -12.47 -5.18
C LEU A 79 7.17 -13.73 -5.97
N GLU A 80 7.31 -13.61 -7.30
CA GLU A 80 7.79 -14.69 -8.16
C GLU A 80 9.20 -15.13 -7.76
N ARG A 81 10.10 -14.18 -7.49
CA ARG A 81 11.45 -14.50 -6.99
C ARG A 81 11.42 -15.20 -5.63
N VAL A 82 10.57 -14.76 -4.70
CA VAL A 82 10.41 -15.41 -3.38
C VAL A 82 9.96 -16.86 -3.55
N SER A 83 8.99 -17.13 -4.43
CA SER A 83 8.56 -18.51 -4.74
C SER A 83 9.71 -19.34 -5.30
N ILE A 84 10.44 -18.84 -6.31
CA ILE A 84 11.58 -19.55 -6.92
C ILE A 84 12.68 -19.85 -5.89
N ASP A 85 13.01 -18.86 -5.05
CA ASP A 85 14.07 -19.02 -4.05
C ASP A 85 13.64 -19.99 -2.92
N ALA A 86 12.36 -20.01 -2.55
CA ALA A 86 11.80 -20.99 -1.62
C ALA A 86 11.89 -22.42 -2.19
N ASP A 87 11.48 -22.64 -3.44
CA ASP A 87 11.56 -23.94 -4.13
C ASP A 87 13.02 -24.43 -4.25
N ARG A 88 13.94 -23.55 -4.66
CA ARG A 88 15.38 -23.86 -4.72
C ARG A 88 15.94 -24.29 -3.38
N LEU A 89 15.51 -23.64 -2.30
CA LEU A 89 15.96 -23.99 -0.94
C LEU A 89 15.37 -25.33 -0.51
N MET A 90 14.11 -25.62 -0.81
CA MET A 90 13.51 -26.94 -0.57
C MET A 90 14.24 -28.05 -1.33
N ALA A 91 14.56 -27.84 -2.61
CA ALA A 91 15.33 -28.79 -3.42
C ALA A 91 16.72 -29.02 -2.80
N SER A 92 17.39 -27.96 -2.36
CA SER A 92 18.70 -28.04 -1.70
C SER A 92 18.65 -28.82 -0.38
N ILE A 93 17.62 -28.60 0.45
CA ILE A 93 17.40 -29.34 1.69
C ILE A 93 17.09 -30.82 1.40
N THR A 94 16.31 -31.11 0.36
CA THR A 94 16.01 -32.48 -0.08
C THR A 94 17.27 -33.22 -0.53
N VAL A 95 18.14 -32.57 -1.31
CA VAL A 95 19.45 -33.13 -1.71
C VAL A 95 20.33 -33.39 -0.49
N LEU A 96 20.35 -32.48 0.48
CA LEU A 96 21.08 -32.65 1.72
C LEU A 96 20.61 -33.89 2.51
N TYR A 97 19.29 -34.16 2.49
CA TYR A 97 18.68 -35.35 3.11
C TYR A 97 18.97 -36.65 2.34
N GLY A 98 19.02 -36.58 1.00
CA GLY A 98 19.29 -37.74 0.15
C GLY A 98 20.68 -38.36 0.31
N PHE A 99 21.62 -37.66 0.95
CA PHE A 99 23.00 -38.12 1.15
C PHE A 99 23.45 -38.03 2.62
N GLY A 100 23.20 -39.07 3.42
CA GLY A 100 23.52 -39.09 4.85
C GLY A 100 25.00 -38.84 5.22
N GLN A 101 25.96 -39.10 4.31
CA GLN A 101 27.37 -38.72 4.54
C GLN A 101 27.59 -37.20 4.44
N THR A 102 26.87 -36.51 3.56
CA THR A 102 26.97 -35.06 3.34
C THR A 102 26.44 -34.30 4.55
N GLN A 103 25.32 -34.74 5.12
CA GLN A 103 24.75 -34.17 6.34
C GLN A 103 25.72 -34.22 7.53
N ARG A 104 26.35 -35.38 7.77
CA ARG A 104 27.35 -35.53 8.84
C ARG A 104 28.59 -34.65 8.62
N LYS A 105 29.10 -34.60 7.39
CA LYS A 105 30.24 -33.74 7.04
C LYS A 105 29.90 -32.26 7.28
N LEU A 106 28.72 -31.81 6.84
CA LEU A 106 28.25 -30.44 7.04
C LEU A 106 28.05 -30.11 8.52
N ALA A 107 27.43 -31.01 9.29
CA ALA A 107 27.24 -30.83 10.73
C ALA A 107 28.57 -30.69 11.48
N ASN A 108 29.58 -31.49 11.13
CA ASN A 108 30.91 -31.38 11.71
C ASN A 108 31.58 -30.05 11.37
N GLN A 109 31.45 -29.58 10.13
CA GLN A 109 32.01 -28.27 9.71
C GLN A 109 31.34 -27.09 10.40
N ILE A 110 30.02 -27.14 10.61
CA ILE A 110 29.29 -26.10 11.35
C ILE A 110 29.74 -26.08 12.81
N LYS A 111 29.93 -27.25 13.44
CA LYS A 111 30.43 -27.34 14.82
C LYS A 111 31.85 -26.79 14.98
N SER A 112 32.69 -26.95 13.97
CA SER A 112 34.06 -26.41 13.96
C SER A 112 34.13 -24.93 13.59
N ASN A 113 33.03 -24.29 13.18
CA ASN A 113 33.03 -22.88 12.80
C ASN A 113 33.07 -21.97 14.05
N PRO A 114 34.13 -21.16 14.25
CA PRO A 114 34.25 -20.25 15.39
C PRO A 114 33.24 -19.10 15.38
N SER A 115 32.67 -18.76 14.22
CA SER A 115 31.64 -17.72 14.06
C SER A 115 30.23 -18.28 13.93
N LYS A 116 29.96 -19.46 14.52
CA LYS A 116 28.64 -20.09 14.45
C LYS A 116 27.56 -19.19 15.04
N TYR A 117 26.50 -18.98 14.27
CA TYR A 117 25.30 -18.29 14.75
C TYR A 117 24.49 -19.23 15.65
N VAL A 118 24.18 -18.77 16.86
CA VAL A 118 23.25 -19.42 17.78
C VAL A 118 21.99 -18.55 17.78
N SER A 119 20.82 -19.15 17.54
CA SER A 119 19.56 -18.39 17.57
C SER A 119 19.32 -17.79 18.96
N SER A 120 18.42 -16.81 19.06
CA SER A 120 17.95 -16.26 20.34
C SER A 120 17.35 -17.32 21.28
N THR A 121 16.95 -18.47 20.74
CA THR A 121 16.43 -19.65 21.47
C THR A 121 17.49 -20.70 21.80
N GLY A 122 18.78 -20.44 21.50
CA GLY A 122 19.88 -21.34 21.82
C GLY A 122 20.07 -22.53 20.86
N LEU A 123 19.37 -22.55 19.73
CA LEU A 123 19.47 -23.64 18.76
C LEU A 123 20.63 -23.40 17.79
N GLU A 124 21.54 -24.37 17.71
CA GLU A 124 22.63 -24.39 16.73
C GLU A 124 22.16 -25.00 15.42
N LEU A 125 22.59 -24.46 14.26
CA LEU A 125 22.29 -25.05 12.95
C LEU A 125 22.71 -26.52 12.85
N ALA A 126 23.80 -26.91 13.50
CA ALA A 126 24.25 -28.30 13.58
C ALA A 126 23.24 -29.24 14.30
N SER A 127 22.39 -28.70 15.18
CA SER A 127 21.35 -29.46 15.88
C SER A 127 20.12 -29.74 15.01
N LEU A 128 19.90 -28.92 13.97
CA LEU A 128 18.88 -29.15 12.94
C LEU A 128 19.32 -30.25 11.95
N LEU A 129 20.61 -30.56 11.90
CA LEU A 129 21.22 -31.61 11.07
C LEU A 129 21.37 -32.95 11.80
N ASP A 130 20.89 -33.09 13.03
CA ASP A 130 21.03 -34.32 13.81
C ASP A 130 19.92 -35.32 13.46
N ASP A 131 20.30 -36.45 12.86
CA ASP A 131 19.42 -37.57 12.45
C ASP A 131 18.60 -38.17 13.61
N ARG A 132 18.96 -37.88 14.87
CA ARG A 132 18.34 -38.46 16.07
C ARG A 132 17.05 -37.76 16.51
N ARG A 133 16.78 -36.55 16.02
CA ARG A 133 15.54 -35.82 16.31
C ARG A 133 14.59 -36.00 15.14
N HIS A 134 13.33 -36.34 15.41
CA HIS A 134 12.33 -36.45 14.35
C HIS A 134 12.18 -35.10 13.60
N GLN A 135 12.82 -35.04 12.44
CA GLN A 135 12.61 -34.14 11.30
C GLN A 135 12.59 -32.60 11.53
N PRO A 136 13.65 -31.98 12.07
CA PRO A 136 13.79 -30.52 12.08
C PRO A 136 13.69 -29.88 10.68
N PHE A 137 14.18 -30.57 9.64
CA PHE A 137 14.02 -30.12 8.26
C PHE A 137 12.59 -30.23 7.73
N PHE A 138 11.75 -31.11 8.28
CA PHE A 138 10.36 -31.19 7.84
C PHE A 138 9.60 -29.92 8.18
N THR A 139 9.85 -29.31 9.34
CA THR A 139 9.29 -28.00 9.68
C THR A 139 9.77 -26.91 8.73
N LEU A 140 11.06 -26.91 8.37
CA LEU A 140 11.62 -25.96 7.39
C LEU A 140 11.04 -26.17 5.99
N LEU A 141 10.95 -27.42 5.53
CA LEU A 141 10.35 -27.77 4.24
C LEU A 141 8.87 -27.38 4.19
N LYS A 142 8.12 -27.61 5.27
CA LYS A 142 6.73 -27.17 5.38
C LYS A 142 6.62 -25.64 5.29
N PHE A 143 7.44 -24.91 6.05
CA PHE A 143 7.44 -23.45 6.01
C PHE A 143 7.82 -22.91 4.62
N LEU A 144 8.81 -23.49 3.96
CA LEU A 144 9.23 -23.09 2.62
C LEU A 144 8.16 -23.43 1.57
N SER A 145 7.48 -24.57 1.72
CA SER A 145 6.36 -24.95 0.88
C SER A 145 5.18 -23.98 1.04
N ASP A 146 4.81 -23.66 2.29
CA ASP A 146 3.78 -22.67 2.60
C ASP A 146 4.16 -21.28 2.04
N LEU A 147 5.43 -20.87 2.18
CA LEU A 147 5.94 -19.61 1.64
C LEU A 147 5.90 -19.58 0.11
N GLN A 148 6.33 -20.64 -0.55
CA GLN A 148 6.30 -20.76 -2.00
C GLN A 148 4.85 -20.63 -2.50
N ILE A 149 3.94 -21.46 -1.99
CA ILE A 149 2.53 -21.51 -2.41
C ILE A 149 1.87 -20.15 -2.14
N SER A 150 2.12 -19.56 -0.97
CA SER A 150 1.54 -18.27 -0.60
C SER A 150 2.08 -17.15 -1.47
N ALA A 151 3.39 -17.14 -1.76
CA ALA A 151 4.00 -16.16 -2.64
C ALA A 151 3.43 -16.27 -4.07
N GLU A 152 3.26 -17.49 -4.59
CA GLU A 152 2.65 -17.72 -5.91
C GLU A 152 1.20 -17.23 -5.98
N ARG A 153 0.40 -17.52 -4.96
CA ARG A 153 -1.00 -17.08 -4.87
C ARG A 153 -1.16 -15.58 -4.68
N ALA A 154 -0.20 -14.93 -4.01
CA ALA A 154 -0.22 -13.50 -3.80
C ALA A 154 0.03 -12.70 -5.09
N ILE A 155 0.67 -13.30 -6.11
CA ILE A 155 0.91 -12.64 -7.40
C ILE A 155 -0.44 -12.32 -8.05
N ASN A 156 -0.69 -11.05 -8.38
CA ASN A 156 -1.88 -10.69 -9.13
C ASN A 156 -1.69 -10.99 -10.62
N ARG A 157 -1.92 -12.23 -11.01
CA ARG A 157 -1.87 -12.68 -12.42
C ARG A 157 -3.22 -12.42 -13.09
N LYS A 158 -3.17 -12.06 -14.37
CA LYS A 158 -4.36 -12.11 -15.22
C LYS A 158 -4.79 -13.57 -15.36
N PRO A 159 -6.07 -13.91 -15.14
CA PRO A 159 -6.59 -15.25 -15.32
C PRO A 159 -6.18 -15.83 -16.67
N ARG A 160 -5.64 -17.04 -16.65
CA ARG A 160 -5.33 -17.81 -17.85
C ARG A 160 -6.17 -19.07 -17.84
N TYR A 161 -7.10 -19.14 -18.78
CA TYR A 161 -7.84 -20.37 -19.04
C TYR A 161 -6.98 -21.25 -19.91
N ILE A 162 -6.63 -22.41 -19.39
CA ILE A 162 -5.92 -23.44 -20.12
C ILE A 162 -6.92 -24.11 -21.05
N ASP A 163 -6.63 -24.05 -22.36
CA ASP A 163 -7.26 -24.96 -23.30
C ASP A 163 -6.45 -26.26 -23.32
N PHE A 164 -7.04 -27.34 -22.81
CA PHE A 164 -6.39 -28.66 -22.82
C PHE A 164 -6.21 -29.21 -24.24
N ASN A 165 -6.85 -28.61 -25.25
CA ASN A 165 -6.57 -28.93 -26.65
C ASN A 165 -5.14 -28.53 -27.07
N ASP A 166 -4.51 -27.57 -26.37
CA ASP A 166 -3.10 -27.18 -26.61
C ASP A 166 -2.10 -28.28 -26.23
N ALA A 167 -2.54 -29.28 -25.45
CA ALA A 167 -1.77 -30.47 -25.13
C ALA A 167 -1.69 -31.47 -26.30
N TYR A 168 -2.47 -31.27 -27.37
CA TYR A 168 -2.46 -32.17 -28.52
C TYR A 168 -1.51 -31.66 -29.62
N ILE A 169 -0.67 -32.55 -30.13
CA ILE A 169 0.16 -32.33 -31.33
C ILE A 169 -0.20 -33.42 -32.33
N ASP A 170 -0.65 -33.03 -33.53
CA ASP A 170 -1.08 -33.94 -34.59
C ASP A 170 -2.11 -34.99 -34.13
N GLY A 171 -3.04 -34.58 -33.25
CA GLY A 171 -4.09 -35.43 -32.69
C GLY A 171 -3.60 -36.42 -31.62
N LYS A 172 -2.33 -36.38 -31.22
CA LYS A 172 -1.78 -37.16 -30.12
C LYS A 172 -1.60 -36.28 -28.89
N LEU A 173 -1.96 -36.82 -27.73
CA LEU A 173 -1.75 -36.17 -26.44
C LEU A 173 -0.24 -36.16 -26.12
N ASP A 174 0.33 -34.97 -25.96
CA ASP A 174 1.67 -34.74 -25.47
C ASP A 174 1.62 -34.62 -23.94
N LEU A 175 2.16 -35.64 -23.26
CA LEU A 175 2.13 -35.72 -21.79
C LEU A 175 2.99 -34.64 -21.13
N ASP A 176 4.11 -34.25 -21.74
CA ASP A 176 4.99 -33.21 -21.20
C ASP A 176 4.32 -31.83 -21.29
N LYS A 177 3.58 -31.59 -22.38
CA LYS A 177 2.74 -30.38 -22.49
C LYS A 177 1.57 -30.42 -21.53
N LEU A 178 0.89 -31.56 -21.39
CA LEU A 178 -0.22 -31.70 -20.45
C LEU A 178 0.24 -31.42 -19.02
N GLU A 179 1.37 -31.99 -18.60
CA GLU A 179 1.95 -31.77 -17.28
C GLU A 179 2.24 -30.29 -17.05
N LYS A 180 2.91 -29.63 -18.00
CA LYS A 180 3.17 -28.18 -17.93
C LYS A 180 1.89 -27.36 -17.83
N LEU A 181 0.85 -27.72 -18.59
CA LEU A 181 -0.44 -27.05 -18.54
C LEU A 181 -1.08 -27.22 -17.16
N VAL A 182 -1.15 -28.45 -16.64
CA VAL A 182 -1.67 -28.74 -15.30
C VAL A 182 -0.91 -27.99 -14.21
N MET A 183 0.43 -27.95 -14.27
CA MET A 183 1.27 -27.22 -13.32
C MET A 183 1.12 -25.69 -13.43
N SER A 184 0.79 -25.18 -14.62
CA SER A 184 0.55 -23.75 -14.84
C SER A 184 -0.87 -23.28 -14.53
N ARG A 185 -1.76 -24.21 -14.14
CA ARG A 185 -3.16 -23.92 -13.86
C ARG A 185 -3.27 -23.02 -12.63
N ASP A 186 -3.97 -21.92 -12.82
CA ASP A 186 -4.34 -21.05 -11.72
C ASP A 186 -5.44 -21.74 -10.90
N VAL A 187 -5.05 -22.19 -9.70
CA VAL A 187 -5.89 -23.03 -8.83
C VAL A 187 -7.03 -22.21 -8.19
N ASP A 188 -6.89 -20.88 -8.18
CA ASP A 188 -7.83 -19.96 -7.55
C ASP A 188 -8.96 -19.50 -8.50
N LEU A 189 -8.97 -19.99 -9.76
CA LEU A 189 -10.04 -19.69 -10.72
C LEU A 189 -11.35 -20.35 -10.30
N SER A 190 -12.44 -19.58 -10.34
CA SER A 190 -13.79 -20.09 -10.09
C SER A 190 -14.32 -20.98 -11.21
N GLY A 191 -13.68 -20.94 -12.38
CA GLY A 191 -14.13 -21.60 -13.60
C GLY A 191 -15.06 -20.73 -14.45
N ASP A 192 -15.40 -19.52 -13.99
CA ASP A 192 -16.15 -18.53 -14.74
C ASP A 192 -15.22 -17.41 -15.25
N PRO A 193 -14.99 -17.34 -16.59
CA PRO A 193 -14.18 -16.30 -17.23
C PRO A 193 -14.52 -14.86 -16.89
N GLU A 194 -15.80 -14.55 -16.70
CA GLU A 194 -16.22 -13.17 -16.43
C GLU A 194 -15.94 -12.79 -14.98
N ILE A 195 -16.23 -13.70 -14.05
CA ILE A 195 -16.01 -13.49 -12.62
C ILE A 195 -14.53 -13.34 -12.31
N ASP A 196 -13.68 -14.24 -12.80
CA ASP A 196 -12.25 -14.18 -12.48
C ASP A 196 -11.58 -12.96 -13.14
N ASN A 197 -11.97 -12.60 -14.37
CA ASN A 197 -11.48 -11.37 -15.01
C ASN A 197 -11.92 -10.12 -14.25
N ARG A 198 -13.12 -10.10 -13.68
CA ARG A 198 -13.59 -9.00 -12.84
C ARG A 198 -12.75 -8.90 -11.57
N ARG A 199 -12.60 -10.01 -10.84
CA ARG A 199 -11.76 -10.09 -9.62
C ARG A 199 -10.34 -9.61 -9.88
N TRP A 200 -9.71 -10.05 -10.98
CA TRP A 200 -8.37 -9.59 -11.36
C TRP A 200 -8.31 -8.08 -11.63
N LYS A 201 -9.28 -7.54 -12.37
CA LYS A 201 -9.37 -6.10 -12.64
C LYS A 201 -9.55 -5.31 -11.34
N ASP A 202 -10.35 -5.82 -10.41
CA ASP A 202 -10.59 -5.15 -9.13
C ASP A 202 -9.33 -5.15 -8.26
N ARG A 203 -8.62 -6.29 -8.16
CA ARG A 203 -7.30 -6.37 -7.50
C ARG A 203 -6.28 -5.42 -8.14
N SER A 204 -6.19 -5.38 -9.47
CA SER A 204 -5.26 -4.50 -10.19
C SER A 204 -5.62 -3.02 -10.06
N ARG A 205 -6.91 -2.69 -9.90
CA ARG A 205 -7.37 -1.33 -9.61
C ARG A 205 -7.05 -0.92 -8.18
N ALA A 206 -7.30 -1.80 -7.22
CA ALA A 206 -7.00 -1.56 -5.80
C ALA A 206 -5.50 -1.35 -5.55
N HIS A 207 -4.65 -2.01 -6.34
CA HIS A 207 -3.19 -1.82 -6.27
C HIS A 207 -2.74 -0.43 -6.72
N LYS A 208 -3.49 0.25 -7.59
CA LYS A 208 -3.05 1.53 -8.17
C LYS A 208 -3.22 2.65 -7.17
N LEU A 209 -2.12 3.33 -6.87
CA LEU A 209 -2.18 4.65 -6.25
C LEU A 209 -2.45 5.72 -7.32
N PRO A 210 -3.51 6.53 -7.18
CA PRO A 210 -3.78 7.62 -8.09
C PRO A 210 -2.69 8.70 -8.00
N LYS A 211 -2.48 9.47 -9.08
CA LYS A 211 -1.44 10.53 -9.09
C LYS A 211 -1.70 11.61 -8.03
N ASP A 212 -2.97 11.89 -7.77
CA ASP A 212 -3.47 12.83 -6.78
C ASP A 212 -3.71 12.19 -5.40
N TYR A 213 -3.10 11.03 -5.12
CA TYR A 213 -3.28 10.30 -3.85
C TYR A 213 -2.99 11.16 -2.60
N PRO A 214 -1.87 11.91 -2.50
CA PRO A 214 -1.61 12.76 -1.33
C PRO A 214 -2.73 13.78 -1.09
N LEU A 215 -3.21 14.42 -2.17
CA LEU A 215 -4.32 15.36 -2.11
C LEU A 215 -5.63 14.69 -1.68
N GLN A 216 -5.88 13.44 -2.08
CA GLN A 216 -7.05 12.69 -1.62
C GLN A 216 -6.96 12.35 -0.12
N CYS A 217 -5.78 12.01 0.40
CA CYS A 217 -5.58 11.79 1.84
C CYS A 217 -5.88 13.07 2.63
N PHE A 218 -5.31 14.21 2.21
CA PHE A 218 -5.64 15.53 2.78
C PHE A 218 -7.15 15.78 2.81
N LEU A 219 -7.81 15.63 1.67
CA LEU A 219 -9.23 15.95 1.53
C LEU A 219 -10.12 15.02 2.36
N ARG A 220 -9.76 13.74 2.51
CA ARG A 220 -10.52 12.80 3.37
C ARG A 220 -10.43 13.20 4.83
N ALA A 221 -9.23 13.51 5.32
CA ALA A 221 -9.03 13.96 6.69
C ALA A 221 -9.65 15.34 6.95
N PHE A 222 -9.43 16.30 6.05
CA PHE A 222 -9.95 17.66 6.20
C PHE A 222 -11.48 17.73 6.12
N ARG A 223 -12.11 16.82 5.37
CA ARG A 223 -13.57 16.75 5.24
C ARG A 223 -14.28 16.60 6.59
N GLU A 224 -13.70 15.84 7.53
CA GLU A 224 -14.31 15.66 8.85
C GLU A 224 -14.39 16.99 9.61
N THR A 225 -13.28 17.71 9.67
CA THR A 225 -13.22 19.06 10.26
C THR A 225 -14.14 20.03 9.53
N TRP A 226 -14.19 19.96 8.20
CA TRP A 226 -15.06 20.80 7.39
C TRP A 226 -16.53 20.60 7.76
N LEU A 227 -17.00 19.35 7.78
CA LEU A 227 -18.39 19.01 8.10
C LEU A 227 -18.75 19.30 9.55
N GLN A 228 -17.77 19.30 10.45
CA GLN A 228 -17.98 19.64 11.86
C GLN A 228 -18.13 21.16 12.07
N LEU A 229 -17.35 21.96 11.36
CA LEU A 229 -17.24 23.39 11.62
C LEU A 229 -18.05 24.26 10.65
N SER A 230 -18.13 23.89 9.37
CA SER A 230 -18.72 24.73 8.33
C SER A 230 -20.10 24.22 7.90
N ASP A 231 -21.07 25.15 7.80
CA ASP A 231 -22.39 24.87 7.23
C ASP A 231 -22.37 24.70 5.70
N HIS A 232 -21.24 25.02 5.05
CA HIS A 232 -21.10 24.93 3.61
C HIS A 232 -20.87 23.49 3.16
N PRO A 233 -21.43 23.06 2.02
CA PRO A 233 -21.24 21.70 1.55
C PRO A 233 -19.79 21.48 1.08
N PHE A 234 -19.19 20.36 1.50
CA PHE A 234 -17.87 19.92 1.03
C PHE A 234 -17.97 19.39 -0.42
N THR A 235 -18.07 20.29 -1.39
CA THR A 235 -18.30 19.97 -2.81
C THR A 235 -17.39 20.79 -3.71
N GLU A 236 -17.23 20.36 -4.95
CA GLU A 236 -16.46 21.09 -5.95
C GLU A 236 -17.14 22.38 -6.45
N GLY A 237 -18.39 22.63 -6.01
CA GLY A 237 -19.25 23.73 -6.44
C GLY A 237 -20.15 23.38 -7.63
N HIS A 238 -21.29 24.08 -7.74
CA HIS A 238 -22.24 23.95 -8.87
C HIS A 238 -22.24 25.20 -9.78
N TYR A 239 -22.57 24.98 -11.05
CA TYR A 239 -22.77 26.04 -12.04
C TYR A 239 -24.10 26.74 -11.76
N TYR A 240 -24.11 27.84 -11.00
CA TYR A 240 -25.28 28.72 -10.92
C TYR A 240 -25.22 29.72 -12.07
N GLY A 241 -25.96 29.45 -13.15
CA GLY A 241 -25.95 30.20 -14.42
C GLY A 241 -26.34 31.69 -14.35
N ARG A 242 -26.39 32.32 -13.17
CA ARG A 242 -26.66 33.76 -12.99
C ARG A 242 -25.50 34.56 -12.40
N LYS A 243 -24.46 33.91 -11.87
CA LYS A 243 -23.19 34.57 -11.49
C LYS A 243 -22.07 33.80 -12.17
N ALA A 244 -21.29 34.47 -13.01
CA ALA A 244 -20.24 33.86 -13.83
C ALA A 244 -19.00 33.38 -13.02
N GLN A 245 -19.18 32.93 -11.77
CA GLN A 245 -18.10 32.45 -10.91
C GLN A 245 -18.49 31.16 -10.18
N HIS A 246 -17.64 30.15 -10.38
CA HIS A 246 -17.63 28.88 -9.67
C HIS A 246 -16.96 29.04 -8.30
N VAL A 247 -17.69 29.59 -7.33
CA VAL A 247 -17.14 29.78 -5.98
C VAL A 247 -17.52 28.57 -5.13
N SER A 248 -16.61 27.61 -5.00
CA SER A 248 -16.68 26.61 -3.94
C SER A 248 -15.73 27.04 -2.83
N ARG A 249 -16.30 27.36 -1.66
CA ARG A 249 -15.54 27.69 -0.46
C ARG A 249 -14.61 26.55 -0.06
N ALA A 250 -15.02 25.31 -0.23
CA ALA A 250 -14.17 24.14 0.04
C ALA A 250 -12.97 24.10 -0.91
N VAL A 251 -13.16 24.38 -2.20
CA VAL A 251 -12.05 24.47 -3.15
C VAL A 251 -11.12 25.63 -2.83
N ASP A 252 -11.67 26.78 -2.44
CA ASP A 252 -10.89 27.97 -2.07
C ASP A 252 -10.06 27.73 -0.80
N ALA A 253 -10.65 27.09 0.21
CA ALA A 253 -9.98 26.73 1.47
C ALA A 253 -8.85 25.74 1.24
N VAL A 254 -9.09 24.68 0.46
CA VAL A 254 -8.04 23.72 0.09
C VAL A 254 -6.97 24.41 -0.76
N LYS A 255 -7.35 25.35 -1.64
CA LYS A 255 -6.38 26.08 -2.46
C LYS A 255 -5.46 26.94 -1.58
N LEU A 256 -6.04 27.64 -0.61
CA LEU A 256 -5.29 28.41 0.40
C LEU A 256 -4.26 27.53 1.13
N SER A 257 -4.63 26.30 1.55
CA SER A 257 -3.72 25.35 2.20
C SER A 257 -2.48 24.96 1.39
N PHE A 258 -2.54 25.05 0.05
CA PHE A 258 -1.45 24.60 -0.83
C PHE A 258 -0.80 25.73 -1.63
N ASP A 259 -1.34 26.95 -1.61
CA ASP A 259 -0.87 28.06 -2.45
C ASP A 259 0.60 28.42 -2.23
N GLN A 260 1.05 28.41 -0.99
CA GLN A 260 2.40 28.81 -0.64
C GLN A 260 3.44 27.70 -0.83
N HIS A 261 3.05 26.43 -0.63
CA HIS A 261 4.01 25.33 -0.46
C HIS A 261 3.88 24.22 -1.51
N ALA A 262 2.75 24.15 -2.22
CA ALA A 262 2.51 23.20 -3.30
C ALA A 262 1.77 23.88 -4.48
N PRO A 263 2.36 24.91 -5.13
CA PRO A 263 1.67 25.72 -6.14
C PRO A 263 1.28 24.94 -7.39
N HIS A 264 1.90 23.77 -7.62
CA HIS A 264 1.55 22.85 -8.69
C HIS A 264 0.16 22.20 -8.49
N ILE A 265 -0.40 22.22 -7.27
CA ILE A 265 -1.78 21.82 -6.99
C ILE A 265 -2.71 22.94 -7.45
N THR A 266 -3.26 22.76 -8.65
CA THR A 266 -4.18 23.73 -9.26
C THR A 266 -5.59 23.55 -8.73
N ARG A 267 -6.43 24.60 -8.89
CA ARG A 267 -7.87 24.54 -8.60
C ARG A 267 -8.55 23.34 -9.29
N GLN A 268 -8.17 23.05 -10.53
CA GLN A 268 -8.72 21.94 -11.29
C GLN A 268 -8.36 20.58 -10.69
N ASN A 269 -7.15 20.44 -10.12
CA ASN A 269 -6.75 19.22 -9.41
C ASN A 269 -7.62 19.03 -8.16
N ILE A 270 -7.84 20.09 -7.39
CA ILE A 270 -8.68 20.08 -6.18
C ILE A 270 -10.13 19.69 -6.51
N VAL A 271 -10.74 20.34 -7.50
CA VAL A 271 -12.09 20.00 -7.98
C VAL A 271 -12.21 18.52 -8.35
N THR A 272 -11.22 18.01 -9.09
CA THR A 272 -11.21 16.61 -9.53
C THR A 272 -11.05 15.65 -8.34
N ALA A 273 -10.20 16.00 -7.36
CA ALA A 273 -9.96 15.18 -6.19
C ALA A 273 -11.18 15.16 -5.24
N ILE A 274 -11.84 16.30 -5.01
CA ILE A 274 -13.09 16.38 -4.22
C ILE A 274 -14.17 15.48 -4.82
N ARG A 275 -14.34 15.49 -6.15
CA ARG A 275 -15.28 14.58 -6.83
C ARG A 275 -14.98 13.11 -6.56
N LYS A 276 -13.71 12.72 -6.52
CA LYS A 276 -13.30 11.33 -6.24
C LYS A 276 -13.54 10.95 -4.78
N VAL A 277 -13.27 11.86 -3.84
CA VAL A 277 -13.50 11.64 -2.40
C VAL A 277 -14.99 11.58 -2.06
N ASN A 278 -15.82 12.29 -2.81
CA ASN A 278 -17.28 12.26 -2.65
C ASN A 278 -17.97 11.15 -3.44
N ALA A 279 -17.30 10.53 -4.41
CA ALA A 279 -17.85 9.39 -5.12
C ALA A 279 -18.02 8.21 -4.14
N PRO A 280 -19.13 7.45 -4.22
CA PRO A 280 -19.24 6.22 -3.46
C PRO A 280 -18.08 5.30 -3.82
N GLU A 281 -17.38 4.76 -2.82
CA GLU A 281 -16.29 3.83 -3.07
C GLU A 281 -16.82 2.69 -3.95
N PRO A 282 -16.12 2.32 -5.03
CA PRO A 282 -16.53 1.19 -5.85
C PRO A 282 -16.52 -0.05 -4.96
N ARG A 283 -17.72 -0.62 -4.74
CA ARG A 283 -17.92 -1.90 -4.06
C ARG A 283 -17.31 -3.05 -4.84
#